data_AF-A0A832K1P2-F1
#
_entry.id   AF-A0A832K1P2-F1
#
_cell.length_a   1.000
_cell.length_b   1.000
_cell.length_c   1.000
_cell.angle_alpha   90.00
_cell.angle_beta   90.00
_cell.angle_gamma   90.00
#
_symmetry.space_group_name_H-M   'P 1'
#
loop_
_entity.id
_entity.type
_entity.pdbx_description
1 polymer ?
#
loop_
_entity_poly.entity_id
_entity_poly.type
_entity_poly.pdbx_seq_one_letter_code
_entity_poly.pdbx_strand_id
1 'polypeptide(L)'
;MNAQLKPTDWLTALSEAIDFLITQHQALREELTSQPPASFEQLRSRFEQIQQGNDRFAEAEKTRLSWLVEHHENNDDPDAILKLIESDALNPDESLAQWQSIGEKAKQYQALALANQKLLNRLESAARERIEFLIAPKASESNLYSASGSQLSIGDHRRHLGGA
;
A
#
# COMPACT_ATOMS: atom_id res chain seq x y z
N MET A 1 11.04 1.99 41.73
CA MET A 1 11.09 3.37 41.24
C MET A 1 10.44 3.34 39.86
N ASN A 2 9.20 3.82 39.73
CA ASN A 2 8.59 3.95 38.42
C ASN A 2 9.25 5.16 37.76
N ALA A 3 9.95 4.95 36.65
CA ALA A 3 10.37 6.06 35.81
C ALA A 3 9.10 6.74 35.30
N GLN A 4 8.96 8.03 35.57
CA GLN A 4 7.82 8.81 35.08
C GLN A 4 7.93 8.86 33.54
N LEU A 5 6.90 8.36 32.85
CA LEU A 5 6.83 8.43 31.39
C LEU A 5 6.78 9.90 30.97
N LYS A 6 7.63 10.31 30.04
CA LYS A 6 7.66 11.69 29.56
C LYS A 6 7.13 11.79 28.13
N PRO A 7 6.49 12.92 27.76
CA PRO A 7 6.06 13.19 26.40
C PRO A 7 7.16 12.97 25.36
N THR A 8 8.37 13.44 25.67
CA THR A 8 9.53 13.38 24.76
C THR A 8 9.91 11.95 24.37
N ASP A 9 9.72 10.98 25.26
CA ASP A 9 10.13 9.59 25.03
C ASP A 9 9.26 8.93 23.95
N TRP A 10 7.94 9.01 24.10
CA TRP A 10 7.01 8.43 23.12
C TRP A 10 6.89 9.27 21.84
N LEU A 11 7.02 10.60 21.93
CA LEU A 11 7.08 11.47 20.74
C LEU A 11 8.27 11.13 19.85
N THR A 12 9.44 10.90 20.45
CA THR A 12 10.65 10.52 19.71
C THR A 12 10.48 9.14 19.08
N ALA A 13 10.02 8.16 19.87
CA ALA A 13 9.79 6.80 19.37
C ALA A 13 8.76 6.75 18.24
N LEU A 14 7.66 7.50 18.33
CA LEU A 14 6.66 7.59 17.25
C LEU A 14 7.24 8.23 15.99
N SER A 15 7.97 9.34 16.12
CA SER A 15 8.58 10.03 14.99
C SER A 15 9.57 9.13 14.25
N GLU A 16 10.46 8.44 14.99
CA GLU A 16 11.42 7.49 14.42
C GLU A 16 10.74 6.29 13.76
N ALA A 17 9.69 5.74 14.37
CA ALA A 17 8.95 4.61 13.81
C ALA A 17 8.26 4.99 12.49
N ILE A 18 7.64 6.17 12.42
CA ILE A 18 6.99 6.65 11.19
C ILE A 18 8.03 6.95 10.11
N ASP A 19 9.15 7.61 10.44
CA ASP A 19 10.23 7.87 9.46
C ASP A 19 10.78 6.57 8.87
N PHE A 20 10.97 5.58 9.73
CA PHE A 20 11.39 4.26 9.32
C PHE A 20 10.36 3.63 8.36
N LEU A 21 9.07 3.62 8.72
CA LEU A 21 8.00 3.10 7.87
C LEU A 21 7.91 3.82 6.51
N ILE A 22 8.01 5.15 6.49
CA ILE A 22 8.06 5.93 5.25
C ILE A 22 9.24 5.46 4.39
N THR A 23 10.43 5.35 4.96
CA THR A 23 11.63 4.89 4.26
C THR A 23 11.44 3.49 3.67
N GLN A 24 10.88 2.56 4.46
CA GLN A 24 10.63 1.20 3.98
C GLN A 24 9.59 1.17 2.85
N HIS A 25 8.52 1.97 2.95
CA HIS A 25 7.50 2.04 1.91
C HIS A 25 7.98 2.73 0.63
N GLN A 26 8.92 3.69 0.73
CA GLN A 26 9.56 4.30 -0.44
C GLN A 26 10.42 3.26 -1.15
N ALA A 27 11.26 2.53 -0.40
CA ALA A 27 12.08 1.46 -0.95
C ALA A 27 11.24 0.34 -1.58
N LEU A 28 10.13 -0.07 -0.93
CA LEU A 28 9.20 -1.03 -1.51
C LEU A 28 8.65 -0.56 -2.86
N ARG A 29 8.33 0.74 -2.97
CA ARG A 29 7.81 1.30 -4.22
C ARG A 29 8.85 1.26 -5.33
N GLU A 30 10.09 1.61 -5.01
CA GLU A 30 11.22 1.53 -5.95
C GLU A 30 11.45 0.09 -6.41
N GLU A 31 11.48 -0.86 -5.47
CA GLU A 31 11.62 -2.29 -5.76
C GLU A 31 10.49 -2.80 -6.67
N LEU A 32 9.24 -2.44 -6.39
CA LEU A 32 8.08 -2.87 -7.19
C LEU A 32 8.00 -2.22 -8.57
N THR A 33 8.67 -1.08 -8.80
CA THR A 33 8.69 -0.36 -10.09
C THR A 33 9.99 -0.53 -10.86
N SER A 34 10.99 -1.19 -10.26
CA SER A 34 12.31 -1.40 -10.84
C SER A 34 12.30 -2.27 -12.10
N GLN A 35 13.27 -2.02 -12.99
CA GLN A 35 13.57 -2.84 -14.15
C GLN A 35 15.09 -3.12 -14.19
N PRO A 36 15.54 -4.39 -14.06
CA PRO A 36 14.74 -5.61 -13.88
C PRO A 36 13.96 -5.61 -12.54
N PRO A 37 12.87 -6.40 -12.43
CA PRO A 37 12.08 -6.44 -11.21
C PRO A 37 12.91 -6.98 -10.04
N ALA A 38 12.63 -6.46 -8.85
CA ALA A 38 13.23 -6.94 -7.61
C ALA A 38 12.99 -8.44 -7.42
N SER A 39 13.98 -9.12 -6.85
CA SER A 39 13.85 -10.54 -6.50
C SER A 39 12.84 -10.73 -5.36
N PHE A 40 12.26 -11.93 -5.29
CA PHE A 40 11.36 -12.29 -4.19
C PHE A 40 12.01 -12.13 -2.81
N GLU A 41 13.31 -12.45 -2.69
CA GLU A 41 14.05 -12.30 -1.43
C GLU A 41 14.17 -10.84 -0.99
N GLN A 42 14.41 -9.92 -1.93
CA GLN A 42 14.44 -8.48 -1.63
C GLN A 42 13.08 -7.99 -1.15
N LEU A 43 12.00 -8.35 -1.85
CA LEU A 43 10.63 -7.99 -1.45
C LEU A 43 10.26 -8.60 -0.09
N ARG A 44 10.62 -9.86 0.17
CA ARG A 44 10.40 -10.53 1.46
C ARG A 44 11.11 -9.78 2.59
N SER A 45 12.39 -9.51 2.43
CA SER A 45 13.16 -8.73 3.40
C SER A 45 12.52 -7.36 3.64
N ARG A 46 12.00 -6.71 2.59
CA ARG A 46 11.29 -5.44 2.73
C ARG A 46 10.02 -5.54 3.56
N PHE A 47 9.20 -6.57 3.35
CA PHE A 47 8.01 -6.81 4.15
C PHE A 47 8.34 -7.10 5.62
N GLU A 48 9.42 -7.84 5.89
CA GLU A 48 9.90 -8.07 7.27
C GLU A 48 10.32 -6.77 7.95
N GLN A 49 11.02 -5.88 7.23
CA GLN A 49 11.37 -4.55 7.75
C GLN A 49 10.13 -3.72 8.04
N ILE A 50 9.14 -3.70 7.13
CA ILE A 50 7.87 -2.99 7.37
C ILE A 50 7.15 -3.53 8.62
N GLN A 51 7.13 -4.86 8.80
CA GLN A 51 6.55 -5.46 10.00
C GLN A 51 7.27 -5.01 11.28
N GLN A 52 8.61 -5.02 11.29
CA GLN A 52 9.38 -4.51 12.42
C GLN A 52 9.10 -3.04 12.71
N GLY A 53 8.90 -2.21 11.67
CA GLY A 53 8.50 -0.81 11.81
C GLY A 53 7.13 -0.66 12.46
N ASN A 54 6.16 -1.49 12.08
CA ASN A 54 4.83 -1.50 12.68
C ASN A 54 4.87 -1.93 14.15
N ASP A 55 5.70 -2.92 14.49
CA ASP A 55 5.86 -3.37 15.88
C ASP A 55 6.45 -2.26 16.75
N ARG A 56 7.43 -1.51 16.24
CA ARG A 56 8.00 -0.32 16.92
C ARG A 56 6.97 0.79 17.10
N PHE A 57 6.18 1.06 16.06
CA PHE A 57 5.11 2.04 16.11
C PHE A 57 4.07 1.65 17.18
N ALA A 58 3.68 0.38 17.24
CA ALA A 58 2.72 -0.13 18.22
C ALA A 58 3.23 0.00 19.66
N GLU A 59 4.50 -0.26 19.94
CA GLU A 59 5.07 -0.10 21.29
C GLU A 59 5.18 1.39 21.68
N ALA A 60 5.55 2.26 20.74
CA ALA A 60 5.57 3.71 20.96
C ALA A 60 4.15 4.25 21.27
N GLU A 61 3.15 3.77 20.53
CA GLU A 61 1.75 4.14 20.74
C GLU A 61 1.21 3.64 22.08
N LYS A 62 1.55 2.41 22.47
CA LYS A 62 1.23 1.88 23.79
C LYS A 62 1.86 2.71 24.91
N THR A 63 3.05 3.25 24.69
CA THR A 63 3.72 4.15 25.63
C THR A 63 2.96 5.48 25.74
N ARG A 64 2.52 6.06 24.61
CA ARG A 64 1.66 7.25 24.58
C ARG A 64 0.35 7.02 25.34
N LEU A 65 -0.34 5.90 25.07
CA LEU A 65 -1.59 5.54 25.74
C LEU A 65 -1.39 5.33 27.25
N SER A 66 -0.29 4.72 27.66
CA SER A 66 0.03 4.55 29.09
C SER A 66 0.24 5.90 29.78
N TRP A 67 0.93 6.84 29.12
CA TRP A 67 1.12 8.20 29.62
C TRP A 67 -0.20 8.97 29.73
N LEU A 68 -1.12 8.82 28.77
CA LEU A 68 -2.46 9.44 28.85
C LEU A 68 -3.27 8.93 30.04
N VAL A 69 -3.23 7.62 30.28
CA VAL A 69 -3.88 6.99 31.44
C VAL A 69 -3.32 7.54 32.76
N GLU A 70 -2.00 7.74 32.86
CA GLU A 70 -1.37 8.37 34.04
C GLU A 70 -1.86 9.80 34.29
N HIS A 71 -2.24 10.52 33.23
CA HIS A 71 -2.75 11.89 33.29
C HIS A 71 -4.27 11.96 33.39
N HIS A 72 -4.95 10.82 33.61
CA HIS A 72 -6.42 10.72 33.64
C HIS A 72 -7.13 11.22 32.38
N GLU A 73 -6.41 11.29 31.26
CA GLU A 73 -6.97 11.64 29.97
C GLU A 73 -7.40 10.34 29.27
N ASN A 74 -8.72 10.14 29.19
CA ASN A 74 -9.30 8.95 28.57
C ASN A 74 -9.75 9.22 27.12
N ASN A 75 -9.61 10.45 26.63
CA ASN A 75 -9.96 10.80 25.27
C ASN A 75 -8.72 10.95 24.39
N ASP A 76 -8.75 10.32 23.21
CA ASP A 76 -7.81 10.59 22.12
C ASP A 76 -8.13 11.93 21.40
N ASP A 77 -8.61 12.94 22.14
CA ASP A 77 -8.88 14.27 21.61
C ASP A 77 -7.55 14.98 21.35
N PRO A 78 -7.21 15.32 20.08
CA PRO A 78 -5.95 15.99 19.76
C PRO A 78 -5.72 17.28 20.54
N ASP A 79 -6.78 18.05 20.81
CA ASP A 79 -6.66 19.33 21.54
C ASP A 79 -6.37 19.11 23.03
N ALA A 80 -6.87 18.02 23.62
CA ALA A 80 -6.56 17.65 25.00
C ALA A 80 -5.12 17.16 25.14
N ILE A 81 -4.67 16.33 24.19
CA ILE A 81 -3.28 15.83 24.13
C ILE A 81 -2.30 17.00 24.01
N LEU A 82 -2.58 17.98 23.14
CA LEU A 82 -1.76 19.18 22.98
C LEU A 82 -1.59 19.95 24.30
N LYS A 83 -2.69 20.19 25.02
CA LYS A 83 -2.65 20.87 26.33
C LYS A 83 -1.85 20.11 27.38
N LEU A 84 -1.93 18.78 27.36
CA LEU A 84 -1.17 17.94 28.30
C LEU A 84 0.32 17.98 27.99
N ILE A 85 0.70 17.91 26.70
CA ILE A 85 2.08 18.10 26.25
C ILE A 85 2.61 19.47 26.71
N GLU A 86 1.82 20.54 26.57
CA GLU A 86 2.20 21.89 27.04
C GLU A 86 2.51 21.93 28.54
N SER A 87 1.78 21.15 29.34
CA SER A 87 1.89 21.16 30.80
C SER A 87 3.00 20.26 31.36
N ASP A 88 3.34 19.17 30.68
CA ASP A 88 4.24 18.11 31.19
C ASP A 88 5.60 18.09 30.49
N ALA A 89 5.73 18.73 29.31
CA ALA A 89 6.99 18.76 28.58
C ALA A 89 8.01 19.75 29.18
N LEU A 90 9.28 19.32 29.21
CA LEU A 90 10.39 20.21 29.58
C LEU A 90 10.55 21.38 28.59
N ASN A 91 10.29 21.11 27.30
CA ASN A 91 10.25 22.07 26.20
C ASN A 91 8.91 21.93 25.44
N PRO A 92 7.87 22.70 25.83
CA PRO A 92 6.54 22.64 25.22
C PRO A 92 6.54 22.90 23.71
N ASP A 93 7.17 24.00 23.27
CA ASP A 93 7.18 24.41 21.85
C ASP A 93 7.80 23.33 20.94
N GLU A 94 8.89 22.71 21.39
CA GLU A 94 9.58 21.64 20.66
C GLU A 94 8.71 20.38 20.59
N SER A 95 8.08 19.99 21.70
CA SER A 95 7.22 18.80 21.78
C SER A 95 5.95 18.97 20.95
N LEU A 96 5.38 20.18 20.92
CA LEU A 96 4.25 20.53 20.06
C LEU A 96 4.62 20.47 18.57
N ALA A 97 5.76 21.05 18.19
CA ALA A 97 6.26 20.99 16.82
C ALA A 97 6.51 19.53 16.39
N GLN A 98 7.03 18.70 17.29
CA GLN A 98 7.24 17.28 17.04
C GLN A 98 5.91 16.52 16.85
N TRP A 99 4.91 16.79 17.68
CA TRP A 99 3.57 16.19 17.54
C TRP A 99 2.90 16.56 16.20
N GLN A 100 2.96 17.84 15.82
CA GLN A 100 2.46 18.29 14.53
C GLN A 100 3.21 17.63 13.36
N SER A 101 4.54 17.52 13.47
CA SER A 101 5.36 16.82 12.48
C SER A 101 4.98 15.35 12.34
N ILE A 102 4.74 14.65 13.45
CA ILE A 102 4.24 13.27 13.46
C ILE A 102 2.92 13.15 12.70
N GLY A 103 1.98 14.09 12.90
CA GLY A 103 0.71 14.12 12.17
C GLY A 103 0.88 14.26 10.65
N GLU A 104 1.78 15.14 10.20
CA GLU A 104 2.07 15.28 8.77
C GLU A 104 2.77 14.06 8.17
N LYS A 105 3.74 13.48 8.91
CA LYS A 105 4.41 12.24 8.51
C LYS A 105 3.42 11.06 8.43
N ALA A 106 2.48 10.97 9.36
CA ALA A 106 1.45 9.93 9.34
C ALA A 106 0.56 10.03 8.10
N LYS A 107 0.16 11.24 7.69
CA LYS A 107 -0.57 11.47 6.42
C LYS A 107 0.26 11.06 5.21
N GLN A 108 1.55 11.41 5.19
CA GLN A 108 2.47 11.01 4.13
C GLN A 108 2.59 9.49 4.04
N TYR A 109 2.80 8.82 5.17
CA TYR A 109 2.85 7.36 5.26
C TYR A 109 1.57 6.72 4.73
N GLN A 110 0.39 7.20 5.17
CA GLN A 110 -0.90 6.69 4.73
C GLN A 110 -1.07 6.78 3.21
N ALA A 111 -0.73 7.94 2.61
CA ALA A 111 -0.80 8.14 1.18
C ALA A 111 0.12 7.18 0.41
N LEU A 112 1.34 6.96 0.93
CA LEU A 112 2.33 6.07 0.34
C LEU A 112 1.93 4.59 0.45
N ALA A 113 1.45 4.16 1.62
CA ALA A 113 0.94 2.81 1.84
C ALA A 113 -0.23 2.48 0.90
N LEU A 114 -1.18 3.41 0.77
CA LEU A 114 -2.31 3.27 -0.16
C LEU A 114 -1.86 3.19 -1.63
N ALA A 115 -0.85 3.98 -2.01
CA ALA A 115 -0.30 3.93 -3.36
C ALA A 115 0.39 2.58 -3.65
N ASN A 116 1.14 2.06 -2.69
CA ASN A 116 1.80 0.76 -2.81
C ASN A 116 0.79 -0.39 -2.88
N GLN A 117 -0.27 -0.36 -2.07
CA GLN A 117 -1.35 -1.34 -2.13
C GLN A 117 -2.00 -1.38 -3.53
N LYS A 118 -2.32 -0.21 -4.10
CA LYS A 118 -2.88 -0.12 -5.46
C LYS A 118 -1.94 -0.71 -6.51
N LEU A 119 -0.62 -0.54 -6.34
CA LEU A 119 0.36 -1.07 -7.26
C LEU A 119 0.47 -2.60 -7.16
N LEU A 120 0.50 -3.15 -5.94
CA LEU A 120 0.47 -4.60 -5.70
C LEU A 120 -0.77 -5.25 -6.32
N ASN A 121 -1.95 -4.66 -6.13
CA ASN A 121 -3.20 -5.16 -6.74
C ASN A 121 -3.15 -5.18 -8.27
N ARG A 122 -2.49 -4.19 -8.90
CA ARG A 122 -2.29 -4.18 -10.37
C ARG A 122 -1.35 -5.29 -10.82
N LEU A 123 -0.27 -5.53 -10.09
CA LEU A 123 0.66 -6.63 -10.37
C LEU A 123 -0.02 -7.99 -10.23
N GLU A 124 -0.86 -8.16 -9.21
CA GLU A 124 -1.68 -9.36 -9.01
C GLU A 124 -2.63 -9.60 -10.18
N SER A 125 -3.37 -8.57 -10.63
CA SER A 125 -4.26 -8.66 -11.79
C SER A 125 -3.50 -9.09 -13.04
N ALA A 126 -2.36 -8.45 -13.33
CA ALA A 126 -1.55 -8.78 -14.50
C ALA A 126 -0.96 -10.20 -14.43
N ALA A 127 -0.60 -10.68 -13.23
CA ALA A 127 -0.15 -12.05 -13.03
C ALA A 127 -1.28 -13.06 -13.26
N ARG A 128 -2.49 -12.77 -12.76
CA ARG A 128 -3.68 -13.60 -12.95
C ARG A 128 -4.02 -13.73 -14.44
N GLU A 129 -4.08 -12.62 -15.17
CA GLU A 129 -4.34 -12.62 -16.63
C GLU A 129 -3.34 -13.49 -17.41
N ARG A 130 -2.05 -13.44 -17.03
CA ARG A 130 -1.01 -14.28 -17.66
C ARG A 130 -1.17 -15.75 -17.33
N ILE A 131 -1.52 -16.08 -16.08
CA ILE A 131 -1.78 -17.45 -15.66
C ILE A 131 -3.03 -17.99 -16.37
N GLU A 132 -4.09 -17.20 -16.45
CA GLU A 132 -5.31 -17.55 -17.19
C GLU A 132 -5.01 -17.81 -18.67
N PHE A 133 -4.16 -17.00 -19.31
CA PHE A 133 -3.71 -17.26 -20.68
C PHE A 133 -2.96 -18.61 -20.81
N LEU A 134 -2.15 -18.99 -19.83
CA LEU A 134 -1.39 -20.24 -19.84
C LEU A 134 -2.27 -21.47 -19.54
N ILE A 135 -3.29 -21.32 -18.72
CA ILE A 135 -4.20 -22.41 -18.30
C ILE A 135 -5.41 -22.52 -19.23
N ALA A 136 -5.73 -21.46 -19.98
CA ALA A 136 -6.79 -21.47 -20.97
C ALA A 136 -6.60 -22.72 -21.86
N PRO A 137 -7.60 -23.61 -21.92
CA PRO A 137 -7.50 -24.78 -22.79
C PRO A 137 -7.16 -24.26 -24.18
N LYS A 138 -6.20 -24.92 -24.86
CA LYS A 138 -5.92 -24.70 -26.28
C LYS A 138 -7.18 -25.04 -27.09
N ALA A 139 -8.19 -24.19 -27.03
CA ALA A 139 -9.39 -24.28 -27.82
C ALA A 139 -9.02 -23.80 -29.22
N SER A 140 -8.29 -24.66 -29.95
CA SER A 140 -8.16 -24.75 -31.42
C SER A 140 -6.80 -25.32 -31.88
N GLU A 141 -6.35 -26.45 -31.31
CA GLU A 141 -5.50 -27.39 -32.10
C GLU A 141 -6.36 -28.42 -32.87
N SER A 142 -7.68 -28.22 -32.95
CA SER A 142 -8.54 -28.86 -33.94
C SER A 142 -9.34 -27.80 -34.71
N ASN A 143 -9.22 -27.80 -36.04
CA ASN A 143 -9.97 -27.01 -37.05
C ASN A 143 -9.31 -25.77 -37.67
N LEU A 144 -7.99 -25.79 -37.93
CA LEU A 144 -7.38 -24.90 -38.93
C LEU A 144 -6.54 -25.62 -40.00
N TYR A 145 -6.73 -26.93 -40.17
CA TYR A 145 -6.40 -27.64 -41.41
C TYR A 145 -7.66 -27.77 -42.30
N SER A 146 -8.13 -26.63 -42.80
CA SER A 146 -8.93 -26.57 -44.04
C SER A 146 -8.32 -25.54 -44.97
N ALA A 147 -7.03 -25.70 -45.26
CA ALA A 147 -6.43 -25.11 -46.44
C ALA A 147 -6.72 -26.05 -47.62
N SER A 148 -7.50 -25.57 -48.59
CA SER A 148 -7.19 -25.64 -50.03
C SER A 148 -8.45 -25.77 -50.91
N GLY A 149 -8.78 -24.67 -51.59
CA GLY A 149 -9.02 -24.71 -53.03
C GLY A 149 -10.44 -24.99 -53.53
N SER A 150 -11.20 -23.93 -53.79
CA SER A 150 -11.82 -23.68 -55.11
C SER A 150 -12.56 -22.35 -55.14
N GLN A 151 -11.92 -21.35 -55.76
CA GLN A 151 -12.64 -20.28 -56.45
C GLN A 151 -13.36 -20.91 -57.66
N LEU A 152 -14.61 -20.53 -57.90
CA LEU A 152 -15.13 -20.20 -59.24
C LEU A 152 -16.52 -19.55 -59.12
N SER A 153 -16.56 -18.28 -59.54
CA SER A 153 -17.76 -17.57 -59.97
C SER A 153 -18.31 -18.18 -61.26
N ILE A 154 -19.58 -17.86 -61.57
CA ILE A 154 -20.34 -17.97 -62.84
C ILE A 154 -21.55 -18.92 -62.74
N GLY A 155 -22.74 -18.32 -62.83
CA GLY A 155 -24.03 -19.03 -62.87
C GLY A 155 -25.24 -18.08 -62.89
N ASP A 156 -25.26 -17.19 -63.88
CA ASP A 156 -26.41 -16.44 -64.38
C ASP A 156 -27.70 -17.29 -64.44
N HIS A 157 -28.89 -16.79 -64.05
CA HIS A 157 -30.22 -17.10 -64.62
C HIS A 157 -31.40 -16.34 -63.93
N ARG A 158 -31.85 -15.27 -64.62
CA ARG A 158 -33.25 -14.85 -64.93
C ARG A 158 -34.35 -14.67 -63.84
N ARG A 159 -34.73 -13.37 -63.70
CA ARG A 159 -36.06 -12.72 -63.74
C ARG A 159 -37.34 -13.52 -63.42
N HIS A 160 -38.19 -12.96 -62.55
CA HIS A 160 -39.57 -12.56 -62.91
C HIS A 160 -40.12 -11.44 -61.99
N LEU A 161 -40.65 -10.39 -62.62
CA LEU A 161 -41.56 -9.38 -62.05
C LEU A 161 -42.98 -9.97 -62.03
N GLY A 162 -43.76 -9.66 -61.00
CA GLY A 162 -45.20 -9.94 -60.96
C GLY A 162 -45.87 -9.07 -59.90
N GLY A 163 -46.66 -8.10 -60.35
CA GLY A 163 -47.52 -7.28 -59.51
C GLY A 163 -48.90 -7.88 -59.35
N ALA A 164 -49.56 -7.45 -58.26
CA ALA A 164 -50.99 -7.24 -58.12
C ALA A 164 -51.17 -6.14 -57.06
#